data_AF-A0A3D5PIX1-F1
#
_entry.id   AF-A0A3D5PIX1-F1
#
_cell.length_a   1.000
_cell.length_b   1.000
_cell.length_c   1.000
_cell.angle_alpha   90.00
_cell.angle_beta   90.00
_cell.angle_gamma   90.00
#
_symmetry.space_group_name_H-M   'P 1'
#
loop_
_entity.id
_entity.type
_entity.pdbx_description
1 polymer ?
#
loop_
_entity_poly.entity_id
_entity_poly.type
_entity_poly.pdbx_seq_one_letter_code
_entity_poly.pdbx_strand_id
1 'polypeptide(L)' 'MQAWEIVSGDGVDALKLVDRETPTPGPGQVRVRMNANS' A
#
# COMPACT_ATOMS: atom_id res chain seq x y z
N MET A 1 -5.97 -4.72 3.59
CA MET A 1 -5.29 -4.92 2.29
C MET A 1 -3.80 -5.05 2.53
N GLN A 2 -3.10 -5.85 1.72
CA GLN A 2 -1.65 -5.92 1.78
C GLN A 2 -1.04 -4.76 0.98
N ALA A 3 -0.01 -4.13 1.52
CA ALA A 3 0.72 -3.04 0.87
C ALA A 3 2.22 -3.18 1.15
N TRP A 4 3.05 -2.77 0.19
CA TRP A 4 4.47 -2.60 0.41
C TRP A 4 4.73 -1.28 1.13
N GLU A 5 5.45 -1.35 2.24
CA GLU A 5 5.80 -0.20 3.07
C GLU A 5 7.32 -0.09 3.21
N ILE A 6 7.83 1.13 3.06
CA ILE A 6 9.23 1.46 3.36
C ILE A 6 9.30 1.74 4.87
N VAL A 7 9.93 0.83 5.62
CA VAL A 7 9.97 0.92 7.09
C VAL A 7 11.24 1.57 7.63
N SER A 8 12.27 1.76 6.80
CA SER A 8 13.53 2.44 7.15
C SER A 8 14.23 2.99 5.90
N GLY A 9 15.36 3.69 6.10
CA GLY A 9 16.18 4.25 5.02
C GLY A 9 17.20 3.28 4.42
N ASP A 10 17.18 2.00 4.80
CA ASP A 10 18.23 1.01 4.47
C ASP A 10 18.13 0.45 3.04
N GLY A 11 17.46 1.19 2.14
CA GLY A 11 17.28 0.79 0.75
C GLY A 11 16.21 -0.28 0.55
N VAL A 12 16.43 -1.18 -0.41
CA VAL A 12 15.40 -2.15 -0.86
C VAL A 12 15.01 -3.14 0.23
N ASP A 13 15.94 -3.52 1.11
CA ASP A 13 15.68 -4.44 2.22
C ASP A 13 14.74 -3.86 3.28
N ALA A 14 14.52 -2.55 3.26
CA ALA A 14 13.56 -1.86 4.10
C ALA A 14 12.11 -1.98 3.60
N LEU A 15 11.88 -2.63 2.45
CA LEU A 15 10.53 -2.82 1.91
C LEU A 15 9.89 -4.06 2.54
N LYS A 16 8.77 -3.86 3.25
CA LYS A 16 8.03 -4.95 3.89
C LYS A 16 6.60 -5.01 3.39
N LEU A 17 6.12 -6.23 3.17
CA LEU A 17 4.71 -6.46 2.90
C LEU A 17 3.97 -6.44 4.24
N VAL A 18 3.04 -5.51 4.39
CA VAL A 18 2.29 -5.31 5.63
C VAL A 18 0.79 -5.35 5.37
N ASP A 19 0.02 -5.71 6.39
CA ASP A 19 -1.43 -5.56 6.39
C ASP A 19 -1.83 -4.16 6.85
N ARG A 20 -2.71 -3.52 6.08
CA ARG A 20 -3.31 -2.23 6.38
C ARG A 20 -4.83 -2.29 6.34
N GLU A 21 -5.49 -1.40 7.08
CA GLU A 21 -6.92 -1.24 6.93
C GLU A 21 -7.29 -0.82 5.50
N THR A 22 -8.40 -1.33 5.02
CA THR A 22 -8.91 -0.96 3.70
C THR A 22 -9.62 0.38 3.81
N PRO A 23 -9.15 1.45 3.13
CA PRO A 23 -9.76 2.76 3.27
C PRO A 23 -11.16 2.81 2.66
N THR A 24 -12.00 3.65 3.25
CA THR A 24 -13.31 4.03 2.69
C THR A 24 -13.14 5.31 1.87
N PRO A 25 -13.52 5.33 0.58
CA PRO A 25 -13.37 6.54 -0.25
C PRO A 25 -14.33 7.64 0.20
N GLY A 26 -13.85 8.89 0.23
CA GLY A 26 -14.67 10.09 0.44
C GLY A 26 -15.30 10.62 -0.85
N PRO A 27 -16.03 11.76 -0.79
CA PRO A 27 -16.60 12.40 -1.97
C PRO A 27 -15.54 12.69 -3.04
N GLY A 28 -15.79 12.26 -4.27
CA GLY A 28 -14.86 12.41 -5.39
C GLY A 28 -13.69 11.42 -5.43
N GLN A 29 -13.60 10.48 -4.48
CA GLN A 29 -12.56 9.45 -4.48
C GLN A 29 -13.09 8.12 -4.99
N VAL A 30 -12.20 7.32 -5.58
CA VAL A 30 -12.50 5.96 -6.05
C VAL A 30 -11.52 4.99 -5.39
N ARG A 31 -12.04 3.88 -4.88
CA ARG A 31 -11.22 2.77 -4.38
C ARG A 31 -10.89 1.82 -5.53
N VAL A 32 -9.60 1.56 -5.75
CA VAL A 32 -9.10 0.65 -6.78
C VAL A 32 -8.62 -0.64 -6.13
N ARG A 33 -9.01 -1.79 -6.70
CA ARG A 33 -8.40 -3.08 -6.38
C ARG A 33 -7.17 -3.28 -7.27
N MET A 34 -5.98 -3.13 -6.69
CA MET A 34 -4.72 -3.34 -7.41
C MET A 34 -4.53 -4.84 -7.71
N ASN A 35 -4.35 -5.20 -8.98
CA ASN A 35 -4.00 -6.58 -9.38
C ASN A 35 -2.52 -6.72 -9.79
N ALA A 36 -1.93 -5.65 -10.34
CA ALA A 36 -0.53 -5.58 -10.73
C ALA A 36 -0.02 -4.13 -10.60
N ASN A 37 1.30 -3.97 -10.44
CA ASN A 37 2.04 -2.71 -10.50
C ASN A 37 3.45 -2.98 -11.06
N SER A 38 4.14 -1.93 -11.52
CA SER A 38 5.46 -1.98 -12.17
C SER A 38 6.52 -1.32 -11.32
#